data_AF-A0A1B6G654-F1
#
_entry.id   AF-A0A1B6G654-F1
#
_cell.length_a   1.000
_cell.length_b   1.000
_cell.length_c   1.000
_cell.angle_alpha   90.00
_cell.angle_beta   90.00
_cell.angle_gamma   90.00
#
_symmetry.space_group_name_H-M   'P 1'
#
loop_
_entity.id
_entity.type
_entity.pdbx_description
1 polymer ?
#
loop_
_entity_poly.entity_id
_entity_poly.type
_entity_poly.pdbx_seq_one_letter_code
_entity_poly.pdbx_strand_id
1 'polypeptide(L)'
;MDQYSLPTSFGSQRRQFPSNNSYVPNKRLRNTNILGYVDLDEVFNKSFTFFNGKGLVKRTICKLPDPKSLFEEEKWKLENFQELKTILNDTKSKLNDLNLKDWHSHTTNTNIAGDVIKKIRQRIQPEFLTQAWCKMYECLMSFSLQPKSIENNNVLNSLHLCEAPGAFITALHHFLQTYYPDVQWNWLATTLNPYHESNDLSHMIPDDRFMLHTLPHWTFGADGTGDLMNLDNLCHLQAQVCETLQGNVTLVTADGSIDCQTNPAE
;
A
#
# COMPACT_ATOMS: atom_id res chain seq x y z
N MET A 1 12.16 30.08 0.41
CA MET A 1 11.95 28.91 -0.47
C MET A 1 12.44 27.70 0.29
N ASP A 2 11.73 27.34 1.34
CA ASP A 2 11.98 26.13 2.10
C ASP A 2 11.12 25.04 1.48
N GLN A 3 11.75 24.17 0.70
CA GLN A 3 11.10 23.01 0.10
C GLN A 3 10.57 22.13 1.23
N TYR A 4 9.29 21.77 1.13
CA TYR A 4 8.49 20.91 2.00
C TYR A 4 9.14 19.54 2.28
N SER A 5 10.20 19.53 3.09
CA SER A 5 10.85 18.30 3.54
C SER A 5 9.98 17.64 4.59
N LEU A 6 9.71 16.34 4.43
CA LEU A 6 9.12 15.51 5.48
C LEU A 6 9.84 15.74 6.81
N PRO A 7 9.12 15.73 7.95
CA PRO A 7 9.72 15.98 9.25
C PRO A 7 10.94 15.09 9.43
N THR A 8 12.09 15.71 9.74
CA THR A 8 13.41 15.04 9.79
C THR A 8 13.55 13.97 10.87
N SER A 9 12.47 13.66 11.59
CA SER A 9 12.10 12.31 12.04
C SER A 9 10.99 12.36 13.08
N PHE A 10 10.27 11.26 13.21
CA PHE A 10 9.53 10.92 14.43
C PHE A 10 10.44 10.24 15.48
N GLY A 11 11.69 10.71 15.65
CA GLY A 11 12.61 10.24 16.69
C GLY A 11 13.95 9.61 16.24
N SER A 12 14.44 9.85 15.04
CA SER A 12 15.75 9.38 14.56
C SER A 12 16.48 10.48 13.79
N GLN A 13 17.55 11.01 14.38
CA GLN A 13 18.43 12.02 13.74
C GLN A 13 18.66 11.73 12.25
N ARG A 14 18.67 12.77 11.39
CA ARG A 14 19.07 12.69 9.97
C ARG A 14 20.28 11.76 9.83
N ARG A 15 20.05 10.50 9.49
CA ARG A 15 21.14 9.56 9.21
C ARG A 15 21.55 9.78 7.78
N GLN A 16 22.84 10.01 7.57
CA GLN A 16 23.42 9.89 6.24
C GLN A 16 23.33 8.42 5.85
N PHE A 17 22.48 8.11 4.87
CA PHE A 17 22.45 6.80 4.27
C PHE A 17 23.75 6.62 3.46
N PRO A 18 24.47 5.49 3.60
CA PRO A 18 25.62 5.22 2.75
C PRO A 18 25.15 5.21 1.29
N SER A 19 25.86 5.94 0.43
CA SER A 19 25.60 6.00 -1.01
C SER A 19 25.86 4.65 -1.67
N ASN A 20 24.88 3.76 -1.63
CA ASN A 20 24.91 2.54 -2.43
C ASN A 20 24.50 2.90 -3.85
N ASN A 21 25.50 3.03 -4.73
CA ASN A 21 25.24 3.22 -6.15
C ASN A 21 24.64 1.94 -6.74
N SER A 22 23.44 2.10 -7.29
CA SER A 22 22.57 1.13 -7.98
C SER A 22 21.68 0.26 -7.07
N TYR A 23 20.39 0.62 -7.00
CA TYR A 23 19.34 -0.33 -6.61
C TYR A 23 19.30 -1.47 -7.64
N VAL A 24 19.48 -2.69 -7.14
CA VAL A 24 19.27 -3.91 -7.92
C VAL A 24 18.12 -4.67 -7.25
N PRO A 25 16.99 -4.92 -7.95
CA PRO A 25 15.91 -5.71 -7.40
C PRO A 25 16.44 -7.04 -6.90
N ASN A 26 16.03 -7.45 -5.70
CA ASN A 26 16.52 -8.66 -5.09
C ASN A 26 15.82 -9.87 -5.73
N LYS A 27 16.26 -10.28 -6.92
CA LYS A 27 15.83 -11.51 -7.61
C LYS A 27 16.41 -12.77 -6.96
N ARG A 28 16.66 -12.76 -5.64
CA ARG A 28 17.15 -13.96 -4.96
C ARG A 28 16.04 -15.01 -5.02
N LEU A 29 16.28 -16.03 -5.84
CA LEU A 29 15.65 -17.36 -5.71
C LEU A 29 15.69 -17.72 -4.22
N ARG A 30 14.52 -17.77 -3.59
CA ARG A 30 14.42 -18.12 -2.17
C ARG A 30 14.46 -19.64 -2.13
N ASN A 31 15.67 -20.20 -2.12
CA ASN A 31 15.87 -21.63 -1.89
C ASN A 31 15.23 -22.02 -0.56
N THR A 32 14.03 -22.59 -0.61
CA THR A 32 13.18 -22.86 0.55
C THR A 32 12.72 -24.32 0.53
N ASN A 33 13.68 -25.23 0.77
CA ASN A 33 13.41 -26.65 1.07
C ASN A 33 12.70 -26.86 2.44
N ILE A 34 11.93 -25.90 2.94
CA ILE A 34 11.43 -25.90 4.34
C ILE A 34 10.02 -26.50 4.47
N LEU A 35 9.25 -26.67 3.40
CA LEU A 35 7.83 -27.07 3.52
C LEU A 35 7.32 -28.15 2.55
N GLY A 36 8.18 -28.84 1.78
CA GLY A 36 7.73 -29.90 0.86
C GLY A 36 6.79 -29.43 -0.27
N TYR A 37 6.59 -28.11 -0.42
CA TYR A 37 5.99 -27.50 -1.59
C TYR A 37 7.02 -27.50 -2.73
N VAL A 38 6.59 -27.95 -3.91
CA VAL A 38 7.47 -28.22 -5.06
C VAL A 38 8.19 -26.97 -5.58
N ASP A 39 7.66 -25.77 -5.36
CA ASP A 39 8.44 -24.52 -5.42
C ASP A 39 7.63 -23.39 -4.78
N LEU A 40 8.01 -22.92 -3.59
CA LEU A 40 7.35 -21.76 -2.98
C LEU A 40 7.50 -20.51 -3.85
N ASP A 41 8.57 -20.43 -4.65
CA ASP A 41 8.78 -19.31 -5.56
C ASP A 41 7.74 -19.29 -6.70
N GLU A 42 7.26 -20.45 -7.17
CA GLU A 42 6.21 -20.54 -8.20
C GLU A 42 4.85 -20.07 -7.68
N VAL A 43 4.56 -20.29 -6.39
CA VAL A 43 3.29 -19.91 -5.78
C VAL A 43 3.27 -18.42 -5.39
N PHE A 44 4.37 -17.90 -4.83
CA PHE A 44 4.41 -16.56 -4.23
C PHE A 44 5.03 -15.46 -5.11
N ASN A 45 5.76 -15.79 -6.19
CA ASN A 45 6.31 -14.79 -7.12
C ASN A 45 5.48 -14.63 -8.40
N LYS A 46 4.18 -14.94 -8.36
CA LYS A 46 3.28 -14.77 -9.52
C LYS A 46 3.15 -13.29 -9.88
N SER A 47 3.84 -12.89 -10.94
CA SER A 47 3.71 -11.57 -11.55
C SER A 47 3.06 -11.72 -12.91
N PHE A 48 1.98 -10.98 -13.14
CA PHE A 48 1.28 -10.96 -14.41
C PHE A 48 1.54 -9.61 -15.08
N THR A 49 2.19 -9.65 -16.24
CA THR A 49 2.34 -8.47 -17.09
C THR A 49 1.30 -8.54 -18.19
N PHE A 50 0.28 -7.69 -18.10
CA PHE A 50 -0.79 -7.64 -19.09
C PHE A 50 -0.35 -6.94 -20.39
N PHE A 51 0.83 -6.31 -20.41
CA PHE A 51 1.33 -5.51 -21.53
C PHE A 51 2.84 -5.69 -21.73
N ASN A 52 3.26 -6.72 -22.48
CA ASN A 52 4.67 -6.85 -22.89
C ASN A 52 4.78 -6.70 -24.41
N GLY A 53 5.19 -5.52 -24.86
CA GLY A 53 5.40 -5.20 -26.26
C GLY A 53 6.69 -5.80 -26.80
N LYS A 54 6.62 -7.04 -27.28
CA LYS A 54 7.52 -7.55 -28.34
C LYS A 54 6.68 -8.26 -29.39
N GLY A 55 5.89 -7.47 -30.12
CA GLY A 55 5.08 -7.94 -31.24
C GLY A 55 4.23 -6.80 -31.78
N LEU A 56 4.12 -6.71 -33.11
CA LEU A 56 3.46 -5.65 -33.87
C LEU A 56 1.95 -5.46 -33.60
N VAL A 57 1.38 -6.21 -32.68
CA VAL A 57 -0.02 -6.07 -32.27
C VAL A 57 -0.04 -5.36 -30.93
N LYS A 58 -0.03 -4.02 -30.98
CA LYS A 58 -0.55 -3.18 -29.89
C LYS A 58 -1.96 -3.69 -29.59
N ARG A 59 -2.11 -4.61 -28.63
CA ARG A 59 -3.42 -5.02 -28.14
C ARG A 59 -4.04 -3.79 -27.49
N THR A 60 -5.00 -3.20 -28.20
CA THR A 60 -5.85 -2.08 -27.81
C THR A 60 -6.77 -2.51 -26.66
N ILE A 61 -6.21 -2.78 -25.47
CA ILE A 61 -6.98 -3.00 -24.23
C ILE A 61 -6.93 -1.71 -23.38
N CYS A 62 -6.77 -0.55 -24.01
CA CYS A 62 -6.66 0.75 -23.33
C CYS A 62 -8.02 1.44 -23.10
N LYS A 63 -9.14 0.73 -23.22
CA LYS A 63 -10.43 1.28 -22.84
C LYS A 63 -11.04 0.38 -21.78
N LEU A 64 -11.12 0.89 -20.56
CA LEU A 64 -12.01 0.31 -19.56
C LEU A 64 -13.41 0.19 -20.19
N PRO A 65 -14.16 -0.89 -19.89
CA PRO A 65 -15.54 -1.00 -20.34
C PRO A 65 -16.34 0.23 -19.88
N ASP A 66 -17.41 0.55 -20.61
CA ASP A 66 -18.33 1.59 -20.17
C ASP A 66 -18.84 1.24 -18.76
N PRO A 67 -18.78 2.14 -17.76
CA PRO A 67 -19.30 1.85 -16.44
C PRO A 67 -20.74 1.35 -16.45
N LYS A 68 -21.55 1.75 -17.44
CA LYS A 68 -22.92 1.27 -17.61
C LYS A 68 -23.00 -0.19 -18.04
N SER A 69 -21.97 -0.70 -18.73
CA SER A 69 -21.89 -2.10 -19.16
C SER A 69 -21.22 -3.01 -18.12
N LEU A 70 -20.80 -2.48 -16.96
CA LEU A 70 -20.25 -3.30 -15.88
C LEU A 70 -21.38 -4.03 -15.14
N PHE A 71 -21.13 -5.30 -14.78
CA PHE A 71 -22.04 -6.13 -14.00
C PHE A 71 -23.38 -6.49 -14.68
N GLU A 72 -23.47 -6.39 -16.02
CA GLU A 72 -24.66 -6.81 -16.77
C GLU A 72 -24.75 -8.34 -16.92
N GLU A 73 -23.62 -9.05 -16.91
CA GLU A 73 -23.59 -10.51 -17.03
C GLU A 73 -23.93 -11.21 -15.70
N GLU A 74 -24.45 -12.43 -15.80
CA GLU A 74 -24.63 -13.28 -14.62
C GLU A 74 -23.31 -13.48 -13.88
N LYS A 75 -23.40 -13.55 -12.55
CA LYS A 75 -22.24 -13.77 -11.69
C LYS A 75 -21.50 -15.03 -12.14
N TRP A 76 -20.30 -14.84 -12.70
CA TRP A 76 -19.41 -15.94 -13.04
C TRP A 76 -19.05 -16.74 -11.80
N LYS A 77 -19.35 -18.03 -11.81
CA LYS A 77 -19.09 -18.97 -10.72
C LYS A 77 -18.34 -20.17 -11.26
N LEU A 78 -17.31 -20.57 -10.53
CA LEU A 78 -16.64 -21.84 -10.72
C LEU A 78 -16.94 -22.70 -9.49
N GLU A 79 -17.52 -23.88 -9.70
CA GLU A 79 -17.98 -24.75 -8.60
C GLU A 79 -16.84 -25.11 -7.64
N ASN A 80 -15.67 -25.48 -8.18
CA ASN A 80 -14.49 -25.76 -7.37
C ASN A 80 -14.05 -24.55 -6.51
N PHE A 81 -14.25 -23.31 -6.96
CA PHE A 81 -13.97 -22.12 -6.14
C PHE A 81 -15.07 -21.87 -5.09
N GLN A 82 -16.32 -22.25 -5.36
CA GLN A 82 -17.38 -22.20 -4.35
C GLN A 82 -17.13 -23.22 -3.24
N GLU A 83 -16.72 -24.43 -3.59
CA GLU A 83 -16.31 -25.46 -2.62
C GLU A 83 -15.14 -24.98 -1.75
N LEU A 84 -14.09 -24.41 -2.35
CA LEU A 84 -12.96 -23.85 -1.61
C LEU A 84 -13.39 -22.69 -0.70
N LYS A 85 -14.31 -21.84 -1.15
CA LYS A 85 -14.87 -20.76 -0.33
C LYS A 85 -15.60 -21.32 0.89
N THR A 86 -16.43 -22.35 0.71
CA THR A 86 -17.15 -23.02 1.80
C THR A 86 -16.16 -23.60 2.81
N ILE A 87 -15.17 -24.37 2.36
CA ILE A 87 -14.14 -24.96 3.23
C ILE A 87 -13.38 -23.89 4.02
N LEU A 88 -13.01 -22.78 3.37
CA LEU A 88 -12.32 -21.66 4.02
C LEU A 88 -13.20 -21.03 5.11
N ASN A 89 -14.47 -20.76 4.81
CA ASN A 89 -15.40 -20.15 5.75
C ASN A 89 -15.76 -21.07 6.92
N ASP A 90 -15.95 -22.37 6.66
CA ASP A 90 -16.16 -23.37 7.70
C ASP A 90 -14.94 -23.46 8.63
N THR A 91 -13.74 -23.34 8.07
CA THR A 91 -12.49 -23.35 8.85
C THR A 91 -12.34 -22.07 9.68
N LYS A 92 -12.63 -20.88 9.11
CA LYS A 92 -12.63 -19.61 9.84
C LYS A 92 -13.64 -19.62 10.99
N SER A 93 -14.83 -20.18 10.74
CA SER A 93 -15.92 -20.23 11.73
C SER A 93 -15.57 -21.01 13.00
N LYS A 94 -14.58 -21.91 12.95
CA LYS A 94 -14.06 -22.62 14.14
C LYS A 94 -13.42 -21.68 15.17
N LEU A 95 -13.14 -20.44 14.79
CA LEU A 95 -12.55 -19.42 15.67
C LEU A 95 -13.60 -18.50 16.31
N ASN A 96 -14.88 -18.58 15.90
CA ASN A 96 -15.92 -17.64 16.31
C ASN A 96 -16.19 -17.63 17.82
N ASP A 97 -16.03 -18.78 18.48
CA ASP A 97 -16.28 -18.94 19.92
C ASP A 97 -15.04 -18.65 20.78
N LEU A 98 -13.90 -18.32 20.17
CA LEU A 98 -12.67 -18.01 20.90
C LEU A 98 -12.69 -16.58 21.42
N ASN A 99 -12.18 -16.39 22.64
CA ASN A 99 -11.99 -15.06 23.20
C ASN A 99 -10.99 -14.26 22.34
N LEU A 100 -11.41 -13.09 21.84
CA LEU A 100 -10.60 -12.25 20.96
C LEU A 100 -9.24 -11.87 21.58
N LYS A 101 -9.21 -11.57 22.88
CA LYS A 101 -7.97 -11.16 23.56
C LYS A 101 -6.97 -12.32 23.65
N ASP A 102 -7.45 -13.49 24.03
CA ASP A 102 -6.60 -14.69 24.12
C ASP A 102 -6.13 -15.13 22.73
N TRP A 103 -7.01 -15.04 21.72
CA TRP A 103 -6.67 -15.31 20.33
C TRP A 103 -5.62 -14.34 19.79
N HIS A 104 -5.77 -13.04 20.02
CA HIS A 104 -4.77 -12.03 19.64
C HIS A 104 -3.43 -12.26 20.35
N SER A 105 -3.46 -12.61 21.64
CA SER A 105 -2.24 -12.95 22.39
C SER A 105 -1.55 -14.17 21.79
N HIS A 106 -2.30 -15.25 21.53
CA HIS A 106 -1.79 -16.47 20.93
C HIS A 106 -1.17 -16.20 19.57
N THR A 107 -1.93 -15.59 18.64
CA THR A 107 -1.47 -15.31 17.27
C THR A 107 -0.27 -14.37 17.23
N THR A 108 -0.20 -13.39 18.14
CA THR A 108 0.97 -12.51 18.26
C THR A 108 2.21 -13.29 18.67
N ASN A 109 2.08 -14.19 19.64
CA ASN A 109 3.20 -14.99 20.15
C ASN A 109 3.66 -16.08 19.17
N THR A 110 2.77 -16.57 18.31
CA THR A 110 3.09 -17.60 17.31
C THR A 110 3.44 -17.03 15.94
N ASN A 111 3.36 -15.70 15.76
CA ASN A 111 3.69 -15.07 14.49
C ASN A 111 5.20 -15.04 14.26
N ILE A 112 5.68 -15.96 13.41
CA ILE A 112 7.10 -16.05 13.00
C ILE A 112 7.59 -14.74 12.38
N ALA A 113 6.73 -14.01 11.66
CA ALA A 113 7.09 -12.73 11.05
C ALA A 113 7.18 -11.57 12.07
N GLY A 114 6.73 -11.76 13.31
CA GLY A 114 6.81 -10.74 14.37
C GLY A 114 8.25 -10.29 14.65
N ASP A 115 9.22 -11.19 14.46
CA ASP A 115 10.65 -10.89 14.62
C ASP A 115 11.21 -9.92 13.55
N VAL A 116 10.55 -9.80 12.39
CA VAL A 116 11.02 -8.95 11.29
C VAL A 116 11.04 -7.49 11.73
N ILE A 117 9.92 -7.00 12.28
CA ILE A 117 9.82 -5.62 12.77
C ILE A 117 10.84 -5.36 13.87
N LYS A 118 11.01 -6.30 14.81
CA LYS A 118 11.99 -6.18 15.89
C LYS A 118 13.41 -6.02 15.35
N LYS A 119 13.80 -6.84 14.36
CA LYS A 119 15.13 -6.78 13.74
C LYS A 119 15.34 -5.49 12.94
N ILE A 120 14.34 -5.05 12.17
CA ILE A 120 14.40 -3.79 11.42
C ILE A 120 14.53 -2.61 12.39
N ARG A 121 13.74 -2.60 13.46
CA ARG A 121 13.81 -1.56 14.51
C ARG A 121 15.19 -1.49 15.13
N GLN A 122 15.84 -2.61 15.41
CA GLN A 122 17.16 -2.59 16.05
C GLN A 122 18.26 -2.13 15.10
N ARG A 123 18.23 -2.58 13.85
CA ARG A 123 19.33 -2.40 12.89
C ARG A 123 19.22 -1.15 12.04
N ILE A 124 18.02 -0.87 11.53
CA ILE A 124 17.77 0.21 10.55
C ILE A 124 17.18 1.44 11.24
N GLN A 125 16.26 1.23 12.18
CA GLN A 125 15.52 2.31 12.87
C GLN A 125 14.83 3.27 11.88
N PRO A 126 14.01 2.77 10.93
CA PRO A 126 13.30 3.65 10.01
C PRO A 126 12.20 4.42 10.73
N GLU A 127 11.83 5.55 10.16
CA GLU A 127 10.70 6.34 10.58
C GLU A 127 9.41 5.52 10.52
N PHE A 128 8.53 5.71 11.49
CA PHE A 128 7.15 5.21 11.44
C PHE A 128 7.01 3.70 11.13
N LEU A 129 7.91 2.88 11.70
CA LEU A 129 7.98 1.45 11.46
C LEU A 129 6.73 0.69 11.97
N THR A 130 5.93 0.21 11.02
CA THR A 130 4.76 -0.66 11.25
C THR A 130 4.84 -1.94 10.39
N GLN A 131 3.85 -2.83 10.52
CA GLN A 131 3.70 -3.96 9.59
C GLN A 131 3.44 -3.48 8.16
N ALA A 132 2.58 -2.47 7.98
CA ALA A 132 2.30 -1.87 6.67
C ALA A 132 3.56 -1.26 6.03
N TRP A 133 4.42 -0.62 6.83
CA TRP A 133 5.72 -0.14 6.37
C TRP A 133 6.57 -1.27 5.79
N CYS A 134 6.65 -2.41 6.51
CA CYS A 134 7.40 -3.57 6.05
C CYS A 134 6.83 -4.18 4.77
N LYS A 135 5.49 -4.24 4.65
CA LYS A 135 4.82 -4.71 3.42
C LYS A 135 5.21 -3.86 2.22
N MET A 136 5.10 -2.52 2.35
CA MET A 136 5.45 -1.62 1.26
C MET A 136 6.93 -1.71 0.89
N TYR A 137 7.82 -1.74 1.87
CA TYR A 137 9.26 -1.85 1.62
C TYR A 137 9.62 -3.18 0.93
N GLU A 138 8.99 -4.29 1.33
CA GLU A 138 9.14 -5.58 0.67
C GLU A 138 8.67 -5.52 -0.80
N CYS A 139 7.52 -4.88 -1.06
CA CYS A 139 7.02 -4.69 -2.42
C CYS A 139 7.99 -3.89 -3.29
N LEU A 140 8.54 -2.78 -2.76
CA LEU A 140 9.54 -1.95 -3.44
C LEU A 140 10.79 -2.74 -3.79
N MET A 141 11.27 -3.60 -2.89
CA MET A 141 12.47 -4.42 -3.12
C MET A 141 12.23 -5.61 -4.05
N SER A 142 11.01 -6.15 -4.09
CA SER A 142 10.68 -7.40 -4.82
C SER A 142 10.20 -7.15 -6.24
N PHE A 143 9.36 -6.15 -6.47
CA PHE A 143 8.65 -5.99 -7.74
C PHE A 143 9.28 -4.99 -8.71
N SER A 144 10.48 -4.47 -8.41
CA SER A 144 11.15 -3.48 -9.26
C SER A 144 10.21 -2.32 -9.62
N LEU A 145 9.48 -1.79 -8.64
CA LEU A 145 8.47 -0.74 -8.82
C LEU A 145 9.08 0.61 -9.24
N GLN A 146 10.30 0.61 -9.79
CA GLN A 146 11.00 1.77 -10.33
C GLN A 146 10.13 2.43 -11.39
N PRO A 147 9.60 3.62 -11.11
CA PRO A 147 8.87 4.35 -12.11
C PRO A 147 9.87 4.78 -13.18
N LYS A 148 9.62 4.44 -14.45
CA LYS A 148 10.45 4.89 -15.59
C LYS A 148 10.61 6.41 -15.64
N SER A 149 9.76 7.16 -14.95
CA SER A 149 9.86 8.61 -14.80
C SER A 149 11.10 9.06 -14.02
N ILE A 150 11.61 8.25 -13.09
CA ILE A 150 12.85 8.53 -12.36
C ILE A 150 14.03 8.58 -13.35
N GLU A 151 14.06 7.68 -14.34
CA GLU A 151 15.14 7.63 -15.34
C GLU A 151 15.15 8.84 -16.28
N ASN A 152 13.99 9.47 -16.51
CA ASN A 152 13.86 10.53 -17.52
C ASN A 152 14.01 11.94 -16.95
N ASN A 153 13.34 12.24 -15.84
CA ASN A 153 13.22 13.60 -15.32
C ASN A 153 13.61 13.74 -13.83
N ASN A 154 14.05 12.67 -13.16
CA ASN A 154 14.28 12.64 -11.71
C ASN A 154 13.08 13.13 -10.87
N VAL A 155 11.85 13.08 -11.41
CA VAL A 155 10.62 13.45 -10.69
C VAL A 155 9.76 12.21 -10.51
N LEU A 156 9.35 12.00 -9.26
CA LEU A 156 8.37 11.00 -8.88
C LEU A 156 7.11 11.69 -8.39
N ASN A 157 5.99 11.36 -9.00
CA ASN A 157 4.66 11.77 -8.55
C ASN A 157 3.91 10.52 -8.09
N SER A 158 3.54 10.46 -6.82
CA SER A 158 2.77 9.35 -6.24
C SER A 158 1.44 9.79 -5.65
N LEU A 159 0.46 8.89 -5.70
CA LEU A 159 -0.85 9.04 -5.08
C LEU A 159 -1.08 7.90 -4.10
N HIS A 160 -1.49 8.22 -2.87
CA HIS A 160 -1.69 7.23 -1.81
C HIS A 160 -3.15 7.26 -1.31
N LEU A 161 -3.86 6.14 -1.47
CA LEU A 161 -5.29 6.02 -1.19
C LEU A 161 -5.53 5.25 0.12
N CYS A 162 -6.44 5.75 0.96
CA CYS A 162 -6.74 5.20 2.28
C CYS A 162 -5.48 4.98 3.13
N GLU A 163 -4.58 5.97 3.12
CA GLU A 163 -3.20 5.75 3.54
C GLU A 163 -2.95 6.06 5.03
N ALA A 164 -3.94 6.55 5.79
CA ALA A 164 -3.73 6.76 7.21
C ALA A 164 -3.24 5.46 7.87
N PRO A 165 -2.19 5.51 8.71
CA PRO A 165 -1.54 6.71 9.24
C PRO A 165 -0.29 7.19 8.47
N GLY A 166 0.05 6.60 7.32
CA GLY A 166 1.15 7.03 6.44
C GLY A 166 2.31 6.03 6.30
N ALA A 167 2.04 4.74 6.54
CA ALA A 167 3.09 3.73 6.59
C ALA A 167 3.72 3.41 5.22
N PHE A 168 2.95 3.39 4.14
CA PHE A 168 3.51 3.17 2.80
C PHE A 168 4.23 4.43 2.31
N ILE A 169 3.72 5.63 2.63
CA ILE A 169 4.39 6.90 2.30
C ILE A 169 5.78 6.95 2.93
N THR A 170 5.87 6.67 4.23
CA THR A 170 7.15 6.67 4.96
C THR A 170 8.10 5.56 4.51
N ALA A 171 7.58 4.39 4.13
CA ALA A 171 8.40 3.33 3.53
C ALA A 171 8.97 3.73 2.15
N LEU A 172 8.13 4.36 1.31
CA LEU A 172 8.55 4.89 0.02
C LEU A 172 9.59 6.00 0.18
N HIS A 173 9.36 6.92 1.12
CA HIS A 173 10.33 7.96 1.45
C HIS A 173 11.71 7.38 1.79
N HIS A 174 11.74 6.43 2.73
CA HIS A 174 12.97 5.77 3.17
C HIS A 174 13.69 5.10 1.99
N PHE A 175 12.94 4.43 1.11
CA PHE A 175 13.46 3.81 -0.10
C PHE A 175 14.09 4.84 -1.06
N LEU A 176 13.39 5.94 -1.33
CA LEU A 176 13.88 7.00 -2.22
C LEU A 176 15.14 7.66 -1.65
N GLN A 177 15.15 8.01 -0.36
CA GLN A 177 16.34 8.60 0.27
C GLN A 177 17.55 7.65 0.26
N THR A 178 17.32 6.35 0.29
CA THR A 178 18.40 5.34 0.29
C THR A 178 18.98 5.11 -1.12
N TYR A 179 18.13 5.01 -2.14
CA TYR A 179 18.54 4.54 -3.47
C TYR A 179 18.45 5.60 -4.58
N TYR A 180 17.71 6.69 -4.34
CA TYR A 180 17.41 7.75 -5.30
C TYR A 180 17.44 9.13 -4.64
N PRO A 181 18.55 9.53 -3.98
CA PRO A 181 18.61 10.76 -3.18
C PRO A 181 18.35 12.04 -3.98
N ASP A 182 18.59 12.00 -5.30
CA ASP A 182 18.41 13.14 -6.20
C ASP A 182 16.99 13.24 -6.80
N VAL A 183 16.09 12.29 -6.47
CA VAL A 183 14.71 12.31 -6.95
C VAL A 183 13.91 13.38 -6.22
N GLN A 184 13.28 14.25 -7.00
CA GLN A 184 12.24 15.15 -6.52
C GLN A 184 10.94 14.37 -6.41
N TRP A 185 10.40 14.29 -5.19
CA TRP A 185 9.20 13.53 -4.92
C TRP A 185 8.04 14.46 -4.56
N ASN A 186 7.03 14.47 -5.41
CA ASN A 186 5.73 15.07 -5.13
C ASN A 186 4.73 13.96 -4.83
N TRP A 187 3.87 14.18 -3.85
CA TRP A 187 2.86 13.20 -3.50
C TRP A 187 1.61 13.87 -2.98
N LEU A 188 0.50 13.16 -3.17
CA LEU A 188 -0.78 13.41 -2.54
C LEU A 188 -1.26 12.15 -1.86
N ALA A 189 -1.99 12.32 -0.75
CA ALA A 189 -2.63 11.23 -0.04
C ALA A 189 -4.06 11.58 0.34
N THR A 190 -4.86 10.54 0.52
CA THR A 190 -6.25 10.67 0.96
C THR A 190 -6.61 9.51 1.87
N THR A 191 -7.53 9.76 2.78
CA THR A 191 -8.01 8.86 3.81
C THR A 191 -9.24 9.49 4.46
N LEU A 192 -10.04 8.71 5.18
CA LEU A 192 -11.06 9.27 6.08
C LEU A 192 -10.40 10.32 7.00
N ASN A 193 -10.99 11.51 7.07
CA ASN A 193 -10.46 12.66 7.78
C ASN A 193 -10.64 12.53 9.31
N PRO A 194 -9.56 12.38 10.10
CA PRO A 194 -9.66 12.20 11.56
C PRO A 194 -10.17 13.44 12.29
N TYR A 195 -10.23 14.58 11.62
CA TYR A 195 -10.67 15.85 12.19
C TYR A 195 -12.11 16.21 11.79
N HIS A 196 -12.81 15.33 11.07
CA HIS A 196 -14.18 15.58 10.62
C HIS A 196 -15.20 14.92 11.56
N GLU A 197 -16.10 15.73 12.14
CA GLU A 197 -17.03 15.31 13.20
C GLU A 197 -17.99 14.18 12.80
N SER A 198 -18.29 14.05 11.50
CA SER A 198 -19.20 13.01 11.00
C SER A 198 -18.55 11.63 10.85
N ASN A 199 -17.22 11.53 10.92
CA ASN A 199 -16.53 10.27 10.75
C ASN A 199 -16.53 9.50 12.07
N ASP A 200 -16.88 8.22 12.01
CA ASP A 200 -16.82 7.35 13.19
C ASP A 200 -15.36 7.00 13.50
N LEU A 201 -14.89 7.40 14.68
CA LEU A 201 -13.55 7.10 15.19
C LEU A 201 -13.24 5.58 15.21
N SER A 202 -14.26 4.72 15.26
CA SER A 202 -14.10 3.27 15.20
C SER A 202 -13.60 2.77 13.83
N HIS A 203 -13.85 3.53 12.76
CA HIS A 203 -13.42 3.22 11.39
C HIS A 203 -12.12 3.93 11.02
N MET A 204 -11.47 4.59 11.98
CA MET A 204 -10.31 5.45 11.76
C MET A 204 -9.08 4.99 12.51
N ILE A 205 -7.92 5.26 11.93
CA ILE A 205 -6.64 5.04 12.61
C ILE A 205 -6.26 6.32 13.35
N PRO A 206 -6.16 6.31 14.69
CA PRO A 206 -6.01 7.53 15.51
C PRO A 206 -4.59 8.11 15.50
N ASP A 207 -3.62 7.46 14.87
CA ASP A 207 -2.24 7.93 14.81
C ASP A 207 -2.08 8.98 13.72
N ASP A 208 -2.24 10.26 14.09
CA ASP A 208 -2.23 11.40 13.17
C ASP A 208 -0.87 12.12 13.09
N ARG A 209 0.14 11.66 13.83
CA ARG A 209 1.43 12.36 14.00
C ARG A 209 2.09 12.66 12.66
N PHE A 210 2.09 11.69 11.75
CA PHE A 210 2.62 11.87 10.40
C PHE A 210 1.77 12.86 9.59
N MET A 211 0.45 12.70 9.65
CA MET A 211 -0.51 13.53 8.92
C MET A 211 -0.44 15.00 9.33
N LEU A 212 -0.36 15.31 10.63
CA LEU A 212 -0.25 16.69 11.13
C LEU A 212 0.94 17.45 10.54
N HIS A 213 2.09 16.79 10.45
CA HIS A 213 3.30 17.41 9.90
C HIS A 213 3.35 17.44 8.37
N THR A 214 2.41 16.76 7.70
CA THR A 214 2.37 16.63 6.25
C THR A 214 1.03 17.06 5.65
N LEU A 215 0.19 17.73 6.43
CA LEU A 215 -1.20 18.08 6.09
C LEU A 215 -1.38 18.71 4.70
N PRO A 216 -0.48 19.57 4.18
CA PRO A 216 -0.59 20.11 2.82
C PRO A 216 -0.59 19.06 1.70
N HIS A 217 -0.14 17.83 1.97
CA HIS A 217 -0.15 16.72 1.03
C HIS A 217 -1.40 15.84 1.15
N TRP A 218 -2.30 16.11 2.10
CA TRP A 218 -3.51 15.35 2.32
C TRP A 218 -4.72 16.06 1.71
N THR A 219 -5.55 15.31 1.00
CA THR A 219 -6.84 15.76 0.50
C THR A 219 -7.97 14.93 1.09
N PHE A 220 -8.99 15.63 1.59
CA PHE A 220 -10.14 15.05 2.26
C PHE A 220 -11.43 15.19 1.42
N GLY A 221 -11.30 15.41 0.11
CA GLY A 221 -12.45 15.54 -0.78
C GLY A 221 -13.17 16.89 -0.66
N ALA A 222 -14.27 17.01 -1.40
CA ALA A 222 -15.06 18.24 -1.49
C ALA A 222 -15.84 18.54 -0.20
N ASP A 223 -16.30 17.50 0.49
CA ASP A 223 -17.05 17.60 1.74
C ASP A 223 -16.16 17.55 2.99
N GLY A 224 -14.85 17.30 2.82
CA GLY A 224 -13.88 17.22 3.91
C GLY A 224 -13.93 15.92 4.72
N THR A 225 -14.76 14.94 4.36
CA THR A 225 -14.86 13.65 5.05
C THR A 225 -13.72 12.71 4.73
N GLY A 226 -13.13 12.83 3.53
CA GLY A 226 -12.14 11.90 3.02
C GLY A 226 -12.70 10.54 2.57
N ASP A 227 -14.02 10.41 2.44
CA ASP A 227 -14.66 9.20 1.94
C ASP A 227 -14.47 9.08 0.42
N LEU A 228 -13.70 8.08 -0.03
CA LEU A 228 -13.47 7.78 -1.45
C LEU A 228 -14.64 7.10 -2.13
N MET A 229 -15.64 6.62 -1.39
CA MET A 229 -16.86 6.08 -1.97
C MET A 229 -17.80 7.21 -2.46
N ASN A 230 -17.59 8.44 -2.01
CA ASN A 230 -18.31 9.62 -2.50
C ASN A 230 -17.72 10.10 -3.85
N LEU A 231 -18.57 10.17 -4.88
CA LEU A 231 -18.18 10.63 -6.22
C LEU A 231 -17.66 12.07 -6.25
N ASP A 232 -18.22 12.97 -5.44
CA ASP A 232 -17.79 14.36 -5.40
C ASP A 232 -16.37 14.47 -4.82
N ASN A 233 -16.05 13.63 -3.83
CA ASN A 233 -14.71 13.52 -3.27
C ASN A 233 -13.71 12.94 -4.28
N LEU A 234 -14.12 11.96 -5.08
CA LEU A 234 -13.29 11.43 -6.18
C LEU A 234 -13.02 12.48 -7.26
N CYS A 235 -14.05 13.23 -7.68
CA CYS A 235 -13.90 14.33 -8.63
C CYS A 235 -12.95 15.41 -8.10
N HIS A 236 -13.07 15.74 -6.81
CA HIS A 236 -12.17 16.68 -6.14
C HIS A 236 -10.73 16.16 -6.10
N LEU A 237 -10.53 14.89 -5.73
CA LEU A 237 -9.22 14.24 -5.74
C LEU A 237 -8.58 14.29 -7.14
N GLN A 238 -9.36 14.00 -8.18
CA GLN A 238 -8.88 14.07 -9.55
C GLN A 238 -8.44 15.50 -9.94
N ALA A 239 -9.20 16.52 -9.54
CA ALA A 239 -8.83 17.91 -9.76
C ALA A 239 -7.51 18.27 -9.04
N GLN A 240 -7.35 17.84 -7.78
CA GLN A 240 -6.12 18.05 -7.00
C GLN A 240 -4.92 17.32 -7.62
N VAL A 241 -5.10 16.11 -8.14
CA VAL A 241 -4.04 15.39 -8.88
C VAL A 241 -3.63 16.15 -10.15
N CYS A 242 -4.59 16.70 -10.89
CA CYS A 242 -4.30 17.54 -12.06
C CYS A 242 -3.52 18.80 -11.69
N GLU A 243 -3.87 19.45 -10.58
CA GLU A 243 -3.25 20.69 -10.11
C GLU A 243 -1.86 20.46 -9.51
N THR A 244 -1.75 19.60 -8.49
CA THR A 244 -0.53 19.40 -7.70
C THR A 244 0.48 18.47 -8.39
N LEU A 245 -0.01 17.41 -9.04
CA LEU A 245 0.83 16.39 -9.68
C LEU A 245 0.88 16.54 -11.21
N GLN A 246 0.35 17.65 -11.75
CA GLN A 246 0.32 17.97 -13.18
C GLN A 246 -0.34 16.86 -14.02
N GLY A 247 -1.27 16.11 -13.43
CA GLY A 247 -1.95 14.98 -14.06
C GLY A 247 -1.06 13.78 -14.39
N ASN A 248 0.19 13.76 -13.92
CA ASN A 248 1.16 12.71 -14.20
C ASN A 248 1.45 11.91 -12.93
N VAL A 249 0.64 10.90 -12.63
CA VAL A 249 0.86 9.98 -11.51
C VAL A 249 1.55 8.72 -12.00
N THR A 250 2.66 8.37 -11.37
CA THR A 250 3.54 7.27 -11.80
C THR A 250 3.55 6.08 -10.83
N LEU A 251 3.09 6.31 -9.60
CA LEU A 251 2.87 5.29 -8.59
C LEU A 251 1.57 5.58 -7.86
N VAL A 252 0.71 4.57 -7.74
CA VAL A 252 -0.48 4.62 -6.89
C VAL A 252 -0.36 3.52 -5.85
N THR A 253 -0.56 3.85 -4.58
CA THR A 253 -0.72 2.85 -3.52
C THR A 253 -2.10 2.95 -2.89
N ALA A 254 -2.59 1.82 -2.38
CA ALA A 254 -3.84 1.78 -1.62
C ALA A 254 -3.71 0.72 -0.52
N ASP A 255 -3.92 1.11 0.74
CA ASP A 255 -3.93 0.21 1.91
C ASP A 255 -5.19 0.43 2.77
N GLY A 256 -6.34 0.55 2.09
CA GLY A 256 -7.63 0.77 2.73
C GLY A 256 -8.23 -0.50 3.31
N SER A 257 -8.69 -0.42 4.56
CA SER A 257 -9.50 -1.45 5.20
C SER A 257 -10.48 -0.81 6.18
N ILE A 258 -11.55 -1.55 6.50
CA ILE A 258 -12.54 -1.20 7.53
C ILE A 258 -12.59 -2.37 8.51
N ASP A 259 -12.86 -2.10 9.78
CA ASP A 259 -13.03 -3.17 10.77
C ASP A 259 -14.30 -3.96 10.49
N CYS A 260 -14.15 -5.26 10.22
CA CYS A 260 -15.26 -6.17 9.92
C CYS A 260 -15.52 -7.16 11.05
N GLN A 261 -15.05 -6.91 12.28
CA GLN A 261 -15.23 -7.84 13.42
C GLN A 261 -16.70 -8.17 13.70
N THR A 262 -17.62 -7.24 13.47
CA THR A 262 -19.06 -7.42 13.70
C THR A 262 -19.79 -8.06 12.53
N ASN A 263 -19.25 -7.95 11.30
CA ASN A 263 -19.81 -8.55 10.09
C ASN A 263 -18.71 -8.96 9.09
N PRO A 264 -18.00 -10.08 9.30
CA PRO A 264 -16.88 -10.50 8.46
C PRO A 264 -17.28 -11.08 7.09
N ALA A 265 -18.58 -11.12 6.77
CA ALA A 265 -19.14 -11.76 5.58
C ALA A 265 -19.67 -10.79 4.51
N GLU A 266 -19.49 -9.48 4.70
CA GLU A 266 -19.77 -8.45 3.68
C GLU A 266 -18.87 -8.59 2.43
#